data_AF-A0A3E5DZG3-F1
#
_entry.id   AF-A0A3E5DZG3-F1
#
_cell.length_a   1.000
_cell.length_b   1.000
_cell.length_c   1.000
_cell.angle_alpha   90.00
_cell.angle_beta   90.00
_cell.angle_gamma   90.00
#
_symmetry.space_group_name_H-M   'P 1'
#
loop_
_entity.id
_entity.type
_entity.pdbx_description
1 polymer ?
#
loop_
_entity_poly.entity_id
_entity_poly.type
_entity_poly.pdbx_seq_one_letter_code
_entity_poly.pdbx_strand_id
1 'polypeptide(L)'
;MVLEGLSEALHVSIEWLKGETDEYETDITDKKELQIRDVMGDILKQLPLDLNKTEDAFSKDLLLLMLKQYELFLDSFQFACKNYKGSTKDADIAKVMGFESKDEYNEIMFLREITHTVNAFNDMADVVRLYSKKPEAAEQRLANLLSEVMYDDSESV
;
A
#
# COMPACT_ATOMS: atom_id res chain seq x y z
N MET A 1 1.23 -10.59 -25.28
CA MET A 1 0.71 -9.51 -26.14
C MET A 1 -0.72 -9.70 -26.63
N VAL A 2 -1.06 -10.65 -27.53
CA VAL A 2 -2.45 -10.74 -28.06
C VAL A 2 -3.46 -11.20 -26.98
N LEU A 3 -3.09 -12.18 -26.16
CA LEU A 3 -3.96 -12.70 -25.10
C LEU A 3 -4.18 -11.71 -23.96
N GLU A 4 -3.16 -10.91 -23.60
CA GLU A 4 -3.30 -9.83 -22.61
C GLU A 4 -4.26 -8.75 -23.10
N GLY A 5 -4.13 -8.33 -24.37
CA GLY A 5 -5.04 -7.33 -24.95
C GLY A 5 -6.48 -7.84 -25.09
N LEU A 6 -6.67 -9.13 -25.36
CA LEU A 6 -8.00 -9.77 -25.40
C LEU A 6 -8.58 -9.95 -24.00
N SER A 7 -7.75 -10.33 -23.02
CA SER A 7 -8.12 -10.47 -21.61
C SER A 7 -8.62 -9.13 -21.05
N GLU A 8 -7.91 -8.04 -21.35
CA GLU A 8 -8.32 -6.69 -20.95
C GLU A 8 -9.61 -6.22 -21.64
N ALA A 9 -9.82 -6.56 -22.92
CA ALA A 9 -11.01 -6.15 -23.67
C ALA A 9 -12.28 -6.93 -23.29
N LEU A 10 -12.12 -8.20 -22.93
CA LEU A 10 -13.22 -9.10 -22.59
C LEU A 10 -13.45 -9.25 -21.09
N HIS A 11 -12.56 -8.70 -20.26
CA HIS A 11 -12.64 -8.75 -18.80
C HIS A 11 -12.62 -10.19 -18.25
N VAL A 12 -11.81 -11.04 -18.89
CA VAL A 12 -11.66 -12.46 -18.56
C VAL A 12 -10.21 -12.78 -18.24
N SER A 13 -9.94 -13.85 -17.50
CA SER A 13 -8.57 -14.28 -17.21
C SER A 13 -7.85 -14.81 -18.47
N ILE A 14 -6.52 -14.73 -18.49
CA ILE A 14 -5.72 -15.31 -19.59
C ILE A 14 -5.86 -16.85 -19.57
N GLU A 15 -5.98 -17.43 -18.38
CA GLU A 15 -6.24 -18.85 -18.13
C GLU A 15 -7.58 -19.27 -18.73
N TRP A 16 -8.63 -18.44 -18.64
CA TRP A 16 -9.91 -18.70 -19.30
C TRP A 16 -9.78 -18.62 -20.82
N LEU A 17 -9.08 -17.60 -21.35
CA LEU A 17 -8.80 -17.50 -22.80
C LEU A 17 -8.00 -18.69 -23.34
N LYS A 18 -7.20 -19.34 -22.50
CA LYS A 18 -6.46 -20.55 -22.83
C LYS A 18 -7.27 -21.84 -22.63
N GLY A 19 -8.47 -21.76 -22.03
CA GLY A 19 -9.28 -22.92 -21.67
C GLY A 19 -8.69 -23.76 -20.53
N GLU A 20 -7.84 -23.15 -19.70
CA GLU A 20 -7.20 -23.78 -18.53
C GLU A 20 -8.11 -23.71 -17.28
N THR A 21 -9.15 -22.88 -17.33
CA THR A 21 -10.22 -22.79 -16.32
C THR A 21 -11.58 -22.57 -16.99
N ASP A 22 -12.63 -23.15 -16.41
CA ASP A 22 -14.02 -22.97 -16.84
C ASP A 22 -14.66 -21.68 -16.26
N GLU A 23 -13.98 -21.00 -15.32
CA GLU A 23 -14.49 -19.78 -14.69
C GLU A 23 -14.42 -18.59 -15.66
N TYR A 24 -15.57 -18.28 -16.28
CA TYR A 24 -15.80 -17.16 -17.20
C TYR A 24 -15.57 -15.80 -16.55
N GLU A 25 -15.76 -15.69 -15.24
CA GLU A 25 -15.71 -14.43 -14.52
C GLU A 25 -14.46 -14.39 -13.66
N THR A 26 -13.64 -13.38 -13.86
CA THR A 26 -12.97 -12.81 -12.70
C THR A 26 -14.04 -11.97 -12.02
N ASP A 27 -14.48 -12.31 -10.80
CA ASP A 27 -15.54 -11.58 -10.06
C ASP A 27 -15.25 -10.06 -9.89
N ILE A 28 -14.03 -9.65 -10.18
CA ILE A 28 -13.56 -8.27 -10.21
C ILE A 28 -14.13 -7.60 -11.47
N THR A 29 -15.00 -6.60 -11.33
CA THR A 29 -15.55 -5.81 -12.46
C THR A 29 -14.86 -4.46 -12.65
N ASP A 30 -14.08 -4.00 -11.67
CA ASP A 30 -13.35 -2.74 -11.74
C ASP A 30 -12.00 -2.91 -12.46
N LYS A 31 -11.74 -2.04 -13.45
CA LYS A 31 -10.52 -2.09 -14.25
C LYS A 31 -9.25 -1.88 -13.40
N LYS A 32 -9.28 -1.03 -12.38
CA LYS A 32 -8.12 -0.77 -11.53
C LYS A 32 -7.83 -1.96 -10.63
N GLU A 33 -8.86 -2.61 -10.11
CA GLU A 33 -8.72 -3.84 -9.33
C GLU A 33 -8.09 -4.97 -10.16
N LEU A 34 -8.48 -5.13 -11.43
CA LEU A 34 -7.81 -6.04 -12.36
C LEU A 34 -6.34 -5.69 -12.54
N GLN A 35 -6.02 -4.42 -12.81
CA GLN A 35 -4.64 -3.98 -13.01
C GLN A 35 -3.77 -4.21 -11.77
N ILE A 36 -4.31 -3.98 -10.57
CA ILE A 36 -3.61 -4.27 -9.31
C ILE A 36 -3.33 -5.77 -9.18
N ARG A 37 -4.34 -6.62 -9.43
CA ARG A 37 -4.18 -8.07 -9.38
C ARG A 37 -3.12 -8.56 -10.36
N ASP A 38 -3.17 -8.08 -11.60
CA ASP A 38 -2.26 -8.52 -12.65
C ASP A 38 -0.81 -8.13 -12.33
N VAL A 39 -0.58 -6.89 -11.89
CA VAL A 39 0.76 -6.44 -11.45
C VAL A 39 1.26 -7.26 -10.26
N MET A 40 0.41 -7.53 -9.26
CA MET A 40 0.78 -8.39 -8.13
C MET A 40 1.11 -9.82 -8.58
N GLY A 41 0.31 -10.39 -9.47
CA GLY A 41 0.55 -11.71 -10.05
C GLY A 41 1.87 -11.79 -10.80
N ASP A 42 2.21 -10.76 -11.57
CA ASP A 42 3.46 -10.70 -12.31
C ASP A 42 4.68 -10.53 -11.40
N ILE A 43 4.57 -9.75 -10.31
CA ILE A 43 5.61 -9.68 -9.27
C ILE A 43 5.82 -11.05 -8.63
N LEU A 44 4.74 -11.76 -8.26
CA LEU A 44 4.83 -13.06 -7.60
C LEU A 44 5.47 -14.13 -8.49
N LYS A 45 5.19 -14.12 -9.80
CA LYS A 45 5.82 -15.04 -10.78
C LYS A 45 7.34 -14.87 -10.89
N GLN A 46 7.85 -13.69 -10.54
CA GLN A 46 9.29 -13.43 -10.55
C GLN A 46 10.00 -13.97 -9.30
N LEU A 47 9.27 -14.38 -8.26
CA LEU A 47 9.85 -14.91 -7.04
C LEU A 47 10.13 -16.43 -7.16
N PRO A 48 11.31 -16.93 -6.73
CA PRO A 48 12.46 -16.17 -6.22
C PRO A 48 13.19 -15.42 -7.34
N LEU A 49 13.70 -14.24 -7.01
CA LEU A 49 14.42 -13.41 -7.97
C LEU A 49 15.75 -14.07 -8.33
N ASP A 50 16.24 -13.85 -9.55
CA ASP A 50 17.60 -14.24 -9.96
C ASP A 50 18.63 -13.26 -9.37
N LEU A 51 18.70 -13.25 -8.04
CA LEU A 51 19.55 -12.41 -7.20
C LEU A 51 20.30 -13.27 -6.18
N ASN A 52 21.31 -12.70 -5.54
CA ASN A 52 21.91 -13.39 -4.40
C ASN A 52 20.94 -13.44 -3.20
N LYS A 53 21.19 -14.35 -2.26
CA LYS A 53 20.27 -14.58 -1.12
C LYS A 53 19.96 -13.32 -0.31
N THR A 54 20.94 -12.44 -0.15
CA THR A 54 20.81 -11.22 0.63
C THR A 54 20.00 -10.16 -0.13
N GLU A 55 20.29 -9.98 -1.43
CA GLU A 55 19.54 -9.09 -2.32
C GLU A 55 18.08 -9.54 -2.47
N ASP A 56 17.83 -10.84 -2.64
CA ASP A 56 16.49 -11.43 -2.71
C ASP A 56 15.70 -11.22 -1.40
N ALA A 57 16.34 -11.41 -0.24
CA ALA A 57 15.73 -11.14 1.06
C ALA A 57 15.39 -9.64 1.21
N PHE A 58 16.34 -8.75 0.93
CA PHE A 58 16.12 -7.30 0.99
C PHE A 58 14.96 -6.85 0.10
N SER A 59 14.87 -7.38 -1.13
CA SER A 59 13.80 -7.04 -2.06
C SER A 59 12.42 -7.49 -1.55
N LYS A 60 12.34 -8.68 -0.93
CA LYS A 60 11.10 -9.20 -0.35
C LYS A 60 10.67 -8.41 0.88
N ASP A 61 11.61 -8.08 1.74
CA ASP A 61 11.38 -7.27 2.93
C ASP A 61 10.89 -5.87 2.56
N LEU A 62 11.47 -5.26 1.52
CA LEU A 62 11.04 -3.96 1.03
C LEU A 62 9.62 -4.01 0.43
N LEU A 63 9.31 -5.05 -0.37
CA LEU A 63 7.96 -5.26 -0.90
C LEU A 63 6.94 -5.43 0.22
N LEU A 64 7.26 -6.26 1.23
CA LEU A 64 6.41 -6.49 2.38
C LEU A 64 6.14 -5.19 3.14
N LEU A 65 7.16 -4.37 3.37
CA LEU A 65 7.01 -3.07 4.04
C LEU A 65 6.10 -2.13 3.24
N MET A 66 6.27 -2.05 1.92
CA MET A 66 5.41 -1.22 1.07
C MET A 66 3.93 -1.65 1.15
N LEU A 67 3.67 -2.95 1.14
CA LEU A 67 2.31 -3.49 1.25
C LEU A 67 1.69 -3.18 2.62
N LYS A 68 2.44 -3.38 3.70
CA LYS A 68 1.95 -3.11 5.06
C LYS A 68 1.72 -1.61 5.31
N GLN A 69 2.58 -0.75 4.79
CA GLN A 69 2.37 0.70 4.87
C GLN A 69 1.14 1.16 4.07
N TYR A 70 0.86 0.51 2.94
CA TYR A 70 -0.37 0.77 2.19
C TYR A 70 -1.62 0.32 2.97
N GLU A 71 -1.57 -0.81 3.65
CA GLU A 71 -2.64 -1.29 4.54
C GLU A 71 -2.95 -0.26 5.66
N LEU A 72 -1.92 0.19 6.39
CA LEU A 72 -2.07 1.23 7.42
C LEU A 72 -2.64 2.55 6.85
N PHE A 73 -2.13 2.97 5.69
CA PHE A 73 -2.65 4.14 5.00
C PHE A 73 -4.14 4.00 4.68
N LEU A 74 -4.59 2.83 4.20
CA LEU A 74 -6.00 2.61 3.88
C LEU A 74 -6.90 2.83 5.09
N ASP A 75 -6.52 2.32 6.26
CA ASP A 75 -7.30 2.48 7.48
C ASP A 75 -7.40 3.95 7.90
N SER A 76 -6.26 4.66 7.99
CA SER A 76 -6.26 6.09 8.32
C SER A 76 -6.97 6.93 7.26
N PHE A 77 -6.80 6.62 5.97
CA PHE A 77 -7.44 7.34 4.89
C PHE A 77 -8.96 7.16 4.90
N GLN A 78 -9.44 5.94 5.13
CA GLN A 78 -10.87 5.66 5.30
C GLN A 78 -11.42 6.39 6.52
N PHE A 79 -10.70 6.36 7.65
CA PHE A 79 -11.08 7.08 8.86
C PHE A 79 -11.18 8.59 8.60
N ALA A 80 -10.16 9.18 7.98
CA ALA A 80 -10.13 10.61 7.66
C ALA A 80 -11.25 11.00 6.68
N CYS A 81 -11.54 10.17 5.67
CA CYS A 81 -12.65 10.38 4.75
C CYS A 81 -14.00 10.34 5.46
N LYS A 82 -14.22 9.40 6.38
CA LYS A 82 -15.49 9.26 7.10
C LYS A 82 -15.72 10.36 8.14
N ASN A 83 -14.65 10.84 8.77
CA ASN A 83 -14.75 11.72 9.94
C ASN A 83 -14.49 13.20 9.66
N TYR A 84 -13.64 13.54 8.69
CA TYR A 84 -13.22 14.92 8.47
C TYR A 84 -13.62 15.48 7.11
N LYS A 85 -13.56 14.67 6.05
CA LYS A 85 -13.86 15.14 4.68
C LYS A 85 -15.32 15.58 4.54
N GLY A 86 -15.54 16.90 4.51
CA GLY A 86 -16.89 17.49 4.41
C GLY A 86 -17.76 17.28 5.66
N SER A 87 -17.19 16.82 6.78
CA SER A 87 -17.94 16.61 8.03
C SER A 87 -18.52 17.91 8.52
N THR A 88 -19.78 17.92 8.98
CA THR A 88 -20.43 19.07 9.64
C THR A 88 -20.35 19.02 11.17
N LYS A 89 -19.80 17.95 11.76
CA LYS A 89 -20.02 17.58 13.16
C LYS A 89 -19.17 18.36 14.18
N ASP A 90 -18.07 18.96 13.74
CA ASP A 90 -17.01 19.41 14.65
C ASP A 90 -16.88 20.94 14.76
N ALA A 91 -17.96 21.69 14.49
CA ALA A 91 -17.93 23.16 14.48
C ALA A 91 -17.57 23.75 15.85
N ASP A 92 -18.15 23.19 16.92
CA ASP A 92 -17.88 23.64 18.29
C ASP A 92 -16.46 23.23 18.73
N ILE A 93 -15.99 22.07 18.30
CA ILE A 93 -14.62 21.59 18.58
C ILE A 93 -13.60 22.49 17.89
N ALA A 94 -13.79 22.80 16.60
CA ALA A 94 -12.94 23.69 15.83
C ALA A 94 -12.80 25.06 16.53
N LYS A 95 -13.92 25.63 16.98
CA LYS A 95 -13.95 26.90 17.71
C LYS A 95 -13.24 26.82 19.07
N VAL A 96 -13.43 25.73 19.82
CA VAL A 96 -12.75 25.50 21.12
C VAL A 96 -11.24 25.36 20.94
N MET A 97 -10.79 24.70 19.86
CA MET A 97 -9.37 24.56 19.55
C MET A 97 -8.75 25.82 18.91
N GLY A 98 -9.55 26.85 18.62
CA GLY A 98 -9.07 28.14 18.11
C GLY A 98 -8.87 28.19 16.59
N PHE A 99 -9.42 27.25 15.83
CA PHE A 99 -9.40 27.31 14.37
C PHE A 99 -10.31 28.43 13.85
N GLU A 100 -9.91 29.08 12.76
CA GLU A 100 -10.66 30.19 12.15
C GLU A 100 -11.93 29.68 11.48
N SER A 101 -11.87 28.45 10.97
CA SER A 101 -13.02 27.77 10.39
C SER A 101 -13.01 26.28 10.68
N LYS A 102 -14.19 25.69 10.54
CA LYS A 102 -14.34 24.24 10.61
C LYS A 102 -13.69 23.52 9.45
N ASP A 103 -13.62 24.15 8.28
CA ASP A 103 -13.00 23.53 7.10
C ASP A 103 -11.49 23.44 7.30
N GLU A 104 -10.86 24.46 7.89
CA GLU A 104 -9.47 24.43 8.33
C GLU A 104 -9.21 23.31 9.36
N TYR A 105 -10.06 23.19 10.38
CA TYR A 105 -9.97 22.09 11.35
C TYR A 105 -10.05 20.71 10.67
N ASN A 106 -11.04 20.52 9.78
CA ASN A 106 -11.23 19.27 9.07
C ASN A 106 -10.03 18.93 8.18
N GLU A 107 -9.47 19.91 7.47
CA GLU A 107 -8.27 19.71 6.64
C GLU A 107 -7.06 19.31 7.48
N ILE A 108 -6.81 20.00 8.59
CA ILE A 108 -5.68 19.71 9.47
C ILE A 108 -5.82 18.34 10.11
N MET A 109 -7.01 17.97 10.58
CA MET A 109 -7.24 16.64 11.14
C MET A 109 -7.13 15.55 10.07
N PHE A 110 -7.64 15.78 8.86
CA PHE A 110 -7.46 14.86 7.74
C PHE A 110 -5.98 14.63 7.43
N LEU A 111 -5.20 15.70 7.33
CA LEU A 111 -3.76 15.63 7.08
C LEU A 111 -3.02 14.93 8.22
N ARG A 112 -3.40 15.21 9.47
CA ARG A 112 -2.82 14.56 10.65
C ARG A 112 -2.96 13.05 10.58
N GLU A 113 -4.13 12.55 10.22
CA GLU A 113 -4.37 11.10 10.11
C GLU A 113 -3.48 10.43 9.07
N ILE A 114 -3.25 11.07 7.92
CA ILE A 114 -2.46 10.45 6.82
C ILE A 114 -0.95 10.77 6.87
N THR A 115 -0.51 11.67 7.76
CA THR A 115 0.88 12.17 7.80
C THR A 115 1.88 11.04 8.06
N HIS A 116 1.52 10.04 8.86
CA HIS A 116 2.39 8.91 9.16
C HIS A 116 2.85 8.17 7.89
N THR A 117 1.98 8.03 6.89
CA THR A 117 2.30 7.39 5.60
C THR A 117 3.38 8.15 4.83
N VAL A 118 3.34 9.48 4.85
CA VAL A 118 4.35 10.32 4.19
C VAL A 118 5.73 10.08 4.82
N ASN A 119 5.77 10.00 6.16
CA ASN A 119 7.00 9.71 6.88
C ASN A 119 7.53 8.32 6.53
N ALA A 120 6.67 7.29 6.54
CA ALA A 120 7.04 5.94 6.16
C ALA A 120 7.62 5.87 4.74
N PHE A 121 7.03 6.58 3.78
CA PHE A 121 7.54 6.61 2.41
C PHE A 121 8.90 7.29 2.29
N ASN A 122 9.15 8.34 3.08
CA ASN A 122 10.48 8.95 3.15
C ASN A 122 11.51 7.99 3.74
N ASP A 123 11.15 7.25 4.79
CA ASP A 123 12.03 6.24 5.40
C ASP A 123 12.38 5.11 4.42
N MET A 124 11.40 4.60 3.66
CA MET A 124 11.64 3.61 2.61
C MET A 124 12.54 4.15 1.50
N ALA A 125 12.32 5.40 1.06
CA ALA A 125 13.17 6.04 0.05
C ALA A 125 14.62 6.16 0.53
N ASP A 126 14.83 6.47 1.80
CA ASP A 126 16.15 6.52 2.42
C ASP A 126 16.80 5.14 2.51
N VAL A 127 16.06 4.09 2.84
CA VAL A 127 16.54 2.69 2.83
C VAL A 127 17.04 2.30 1.44
N VAL A 128 16.24 2.55 0.40
CA VAL A 128 16.61 2.24 -1.00
C VAL A 128 17.89 2.98 -1.41
N ARG A 129 18.00 4.27 -1.07
CA ARG A 129 19.22 5.06 -1.35
C ARG A 129 20.44 4.54 -0.59
N LEU A 130 20.25 4.17 0.68
CA LEU A 130 21.30 3.71 1.56
C LEU A 130 21.90 2.39 1.09
N TYR A 131 21.07 1.49 0.54
CA TYR A 131 21.50 0.16 0.09
C TYR A 131 22.71 0.22 -0.85
N SER A 132 22.71 1.16 -1.80
CA SER A 132 23.80 1.35 -2.76
C SER A 132 25.17 1.69 -2.14
N LYS A 133 25.19 2.24 -0.93
CA LYS A 133 26.40 2.72 -0.25
C LYS A 133 26.77 1.89 0.97
N LYS A 134 25.76 1.37 1.68
CA LYS A 134 25.88 0.67 2.96
C LYS A 134 24.77 -0.39 3.07
N PRO A 135 24.89 -1.53 2.37
CA PRO A 135 23.83 -2.55 2.31
C PRO A 135 23.46 -3.11 3.68
N GLU A 136 24.45 -3.48 4.51
CA GLU A 136 24.21 -4.00 5.87
C GLU A 136 23.41 -3.02 6.75
N ALA A 137 23.69 -1.71 6.65
CA ALA A 137 22.96 -0.70 7.40
C ALA A 137 21.54 -0.46 6.85
N ALA A 138 21.35 -0.61 5.53
CA ALA A 138 20.05 -0.54 4.90
C ALA A 138 19.16 -1.74 5.29
N GLU A 139 19.73 -2.95 5.31
CA GLU A 139 19.07 -4.17 5.77
C GLU A 139 18.65 -4.04 7.24
N GLN A 140 19.54 -3.57 8.11
CA GLN A 140 19.19 -3.37 9.52
C GLN A 140 18.09 -2.31 9.71
N ARG A 141 18.14 -1.20 8.96
CA ARG A 141 17.08 -0.18 9.02
C ARG A 141 15.75 -0.71 8.50
N LEU A 142 15.76 -1.48 7.40
CA LEU A 142 14.58 -2.12 6.86
C LEU A 142 13.94 -3.11 7.84
N ALA A 143 14.76 -3.95 8.48
CA ALA A 143 14.29 -4.89 9.50
C ALA A 143 13.65 -4.17 10.70
N ASN A 144 14.22 -3.05 11.16
CA ASN A 144 13.63 -2.25 12.22
C ASN A 144 12.26 -1.69 11.82
N LEU A 145 12.15 -1.07 10.64
CA LEU A 145 10.88 -0.54 10.13
C LEU A 145 9.82 -1.64 9.97
N LEU A 146 10.20 -2.81 9.46
CA LEU A 146 9.30 -3.96 9.39
C LEU A 146 8.83 -4.38 10.78
N SER A 147 9.73 -4.46 11.77
CA SER A 147 9.35 -4.82 13.13
C SER A 147 8.33 -3.83 13.72
N GLU A 148 8.54 -2.52 13.53
CA GLU A 148 7.61 -1.50 14.04
C GLU A 148 6.20 -1.67 13.48
N VAL A 149 6.07 -2.10 12.23
CA VAL A 149 4.78 -2.26 11.55
C VAL A 149 4.16 -3.64 11.78
N MET A 150 4.97 -4.67 12.04
CA MET A 150 4.50 -6.04 12.24
C MET A 150 4.13 -6.35 13.70
N TYR A 151 4.65 -5.60 14.69
CA TYR A 151 4.34 -5.85 16.10
C TYR A 151 2.92 -5.44 16.51
N ASP A 152 2.28 -4.50 15.79
CA ASP A 152 0.91 -4.05 16.08
C ASP A 152 -0.16 -5.15 15.86
N ASP A 153 0.13 -6.16 15.02
CA ASP A 153 -0.77 -7.31 14.78
C ASP A 153 -0.72 -8.36 15.91
N SER A 154 0.16 -8.22 16.92
CA SER A 154 0.42 -9.25 17.94
C SER A 154 -0.30 -9.08 19.28
N GLU A 155 -0.94 -7.92 19.54
CA GLU A 155 -1.73 -7.70 20.76
C GLU A 155 -3.23 -8.04 20.62
N SER A 156 -3.67 -8.56 19.46
CA SER A 156 -5.07 -8.90 19.19
C SER A 156 -5.38 -10.41 19.22
N VAL A 157 -4.87 -11.15 20.22
CA VAL A 157 -5.26 -12.57 20.47
C VAL A 157 -5.86 -12.74 21.86
#